data_AF-A0A9W6B950-F1
#
_entry.id   AF-A0A9W6B950-F1
#
_cell.length_a   1.000
_cell.length_b   1.000
_cell.length_c   1.000
_cell.angle_alpha   90.00
_cell.angle_beta   90.00
_cell.angle_gamma   90.00
#
_symmetry.space_group_name_H-M   'P 1'
#
loop_
_entity.id
_entity.type
_entity.pdbx_description
1 polymer ?
#
loop_
_entity_poly.entity_id
_entity_poly.type
_entity_poly.pdbx_seq_one_letter_code
_entity_poly.pdbx_strand_id
1 'polypeptide(L)'
;MKLVFYVLISCFWVAVGYTQEQVVPIENQADYAEAHDSTPYYYKDINHVLDKFIGTWEVTSGTEYLKINITKLTKRSLDEPLYESNDYQDILKVTLVSYKKNNIEVYNNCAIAIVYSPIYLLDVNTAKFYYHEPTTGCKRNKGGNLTLTYLPNQGSNGELQWHRDTFIHEGAQCFNGGTVDRSEFLIPRDLTLQKL
;
A
#
# COMPACT_ATOMS: atom_id res chain seq x y z
N MET A 1 -11.22 -45.05 44.42
CA MET A 1 -12.05 -44.48 43.34
C MET A 1 -12.36 -42.98 43.47
N LYS A 2 -12.24 -42.33 44.64
CA LYS A 2 -12.49 -40.88 44.78
C LYS A 2 -11.33 -39.98 44.31
N LEU A 3 -10.09 -40.49 44.31
CA LEU A 3 -8.90 -39.71 43.92
C LEU A 3 -8.76 -39.50 42.39
N VAL A 4 -9.27 -40.43 41.58
CA VAL A 4 -9.20 -40.37 40.11
C VAL A 4 -10.14 -39.29 39.54
N PHE A 5 -11.25 -38.99 40.23
CA PHE A 5 -12.19 -37.96 39.82
C PHE A 5 -11.62 -36.54 39.92
N TYR A 6 -10.76 -36.26 40.90
CA TYR A 6 -10.14 -34.93 41.05
C TYR A 6 -9.04 -34.66 40.01
N VAL A 7 -8.36 -35.70 39.52
CA VAL A 7 -7.34 -35.56 38.45
C VAL A 7 -7.98 -35.23 37.10
N LEU A 8 -9.16 -35.79 36.82
CA LEU A 8 -9.91 -35.49 35.59
C LEU A 8 -10.56 -34.10 35.59
N ILE A 9 -10.94 -33.56 36.75
CA ILE A 9 -11.51 -32.20 36.89
C ILE A 9 -10.41 -31.12 36.82
N SER A 10 -9.18 -31.43 37.24
CA SER A 10 -8.02 -30.52 37.17
C SER A 10 -7.55 -30.23 35.74
N CYS A 11 -7.69 -31.18 34.81
CA CYS A 11 -7.27 -30.99 33.41
C CYS A 11 -8.20 -30.09 32.58
N PHE A 12 -9.31 -29.59 33.12
CA PHE A 12 -10.31 -28.83 32.36
C PHE A 12 -10.21 -27.31 32.53
N TRP A 13 -9.22 -26.79 33.27
CA TRP A 13 -9.18 -25.39 33.72
C TRP A 13 -7.97 -24.59 33.23
N VAL A 14 -7.49 -24.86 32.02
CA VAL A 14 -6.52 -23.97 31.35
C VAL A 14 -6.90 -23.76 29.89
N ALA A 15 -8.16 -23.38 29.63
CA ALA A 15 -8.50 -22.71 28.38
C ALA A 15 -8.11 -21.23 28.52
N VAL A 16 -6.84 -20.92 28.31
CA VAL A 16 -6.40 -19.54 28.12
C VAL A 16 -7.03 -19.08 26.81
N GLY A 17 -8.04 -18.22 26.89
CA GLY A 17 -8.62 -17.57 25.72
C GLY A 17 -7.58 -16.65 25.11
N TYR A 18 -6.93 -17.08 24.03
CA TYR A 18 -6.27 -16.15 23.14
C TYR A 18 -7.37 -15.36 22.45
N THR A 19 -7.36 -14.03 22.58
CA THR A 19 -8.17 -13.17 21.71
C THR A 19 -7.81 -13.54 20.27
N GLN A 20 -8.75 -14.11 19.53
CA GLN A 20 -8.52 -14.45 18.13
C GLN A 20 -8.63 -13.18 17.30
N GLU A 21 -7.64 -12.98 16.44
CA GLU A 21 -7.69 -12.02 15.36
C GLU A 21 -8.89 -12.33 14.46
N GLN A 22 -9.76 -11.35 14.26
CA GLN A 22 -10.93 -11.51 13.40
C GLN A 22 -10.52 -11.24 11.95
N VAL A 23 -10.60 -12.27 11.11
CA VAL A 23 -10.32 -12.12 9.68
C VAL A 23 -11.55 -11.54 8.97
N VAL A 24 -11.34 -10.43 8.28
CA VAL A 24 -12.36 -9.68 7.55
C VAL A 24 -11.92 -9.56 6.09
N PRO A 25 -12.80 -9.79 5.09
CA PRO A 25 -12.50 -9.46 3.71
C PRO A 25 -12.12 -7.98 3.55
N ILE A 26 -11.03 -7.69 2.86
CA ILE A 26 -10.47 -6.32 2.75
C ILE A 26 -11.45 -5.30 2.17
N GLU A 27 -12.36 -5.71 1.29
CA GLU A 27 -13.42 -4.88 0.73
C GLU A 27 -14.45 -4.39 1.77
N ASN A 28 -14.54 -5.07 2.92
CA ASN A 28 -15.43 -4.71 4.01
C ASN A 28 -14.72 -3.86 5.07
N GLN A 29 -13.45 -3.47 4.87
CA GLN A 29 -12.67 -2.75 5.89
C GLN A 29 -13.40 -1.52 6.43
N ALA A 30 -14.07 -0.75 5.57
CA ALA A 30 -14.82 0.44 5.99
C ALA A 30 -15.96 0.14 6.97
N ASP A 31 -16.62 -1.02 6.82
CA ASP A 31 -17.73 -1.45 7.68
C ASP A 31 -17.27 -1.84 9.09
N TYR A 32 -15.98 -2.17 9.25
CA TYR A 32 -15.36 -2.61 10.51
C TYR A 32 -14.42 -1.58 11.10
N ALA A 33 -14.01 -0.55 10.36
CA ALA A 33 -13.13 0.52 10.82
C ALA A 33 -13.73 1.36 11.96
N GLU A 34 -15.06 1.41 12.08
CA GLU A 34 -15.76 2.11 13.17
C GLU A 34 -15.97 1.23 14.42
N ALA A 35 -15.75 -0.08 14.31
CA ALA A 35 -15.88 -1.03 15.41
C ALA A 35 -14.58 -1.07 16.21
N HIS A 36 -14.30 -0.01 16.98
CA HIS A 36 -13.24 0.04 17.99
C HIS A 36 -13.53 -0.88 19.19
N ASP A 37 -13.82 -2.16 18.94
CA ASP A 37 -13.72 -3.17 19.97
C ASP A 37 -12.25 -3.57 20.14
N SER A 38 -11.89 -4.05 21.32
CA SER A 38 -10.52 -4.48 21.67
C SER A 38 -10.01 -5.72 20.89
N THR A 39 -10.69 -6.11 19.82
CA THR A 39 -10.38 -7.28 19.00
C THR A 39 -9.53 -6.86 17.81
N PRO A 40 -8.32 -7.42 17.63
CA PRO A 40 -7.52 -7.14 16.45
C PRO A 40 -8.18 -7.71 15.19
N TYR A 41 -8.15 -6.94 14.11
CA TYR A 41 -8.67 -7.32 12.80
C TYR A 41 -7.56 -7.66 11.82
N TYR A 42 -7.82 -8.64 10.96
CA TYR A 42 -7.02 -8.91 9.76
C TYR A 42 -7.85 -8.68 8.51
N TYR A 43 -7.61 -7.55 7.85
CA TYR A 43 -8.20 -7.22 6.55
C TYR A 43 -7.47 -7.98 5.45
N LYS A 44 -8.00 -9.16 5.11
CA LYS A 44 -7.37 -10.13 4.21
C LYS A 44 -7.99 -10.06 2.81
N ASP A 45 -7.17 -10.21 1.79
CA ASP A 45 -7.61 -10.31 0.39
C ASP A 45 -8.15 -11.71 0.08
N ILE A 46 -9.33 -12.03 0.65
CA ILE A 46 -9.97 -13.34 0.52
C ILE A 46 -10.51 -13.55 -0.90
N ASN A 47 -11.09 -12.50 -1.48
CA ASN A 47 -11.76 -12.56 -2.77
C ASN A 47 -10.85 -12.16 -3.94
N HIS A 48 -9.53 -12.13 -3.72
CA HIS A 48 -8.53 -11.87 -4.75
C HIS A 48 -8.74 -10.53 -5.49
N VAL A 49 -9.32 -9.54 -4.81
CA VAL A 49 -9.64 -8.24 -5.40
C VAL A 49 -8.37 -7.48 -5.77
N LEU A 50 -7.24 -7.78 -5.12
CA LEU A 50 -5.96 -7.14 -5.40
C LEU A 50 -5.23 -7.71 -6.63
N ASP A 51 -5.56 -8.93 -7.07
CA ASP A 51 -4.77 -9.68 -8.06
C ASP A 51 -4.71 -8.99 -9.43
N LYS A 52 -5.73 -8.19 -9.79
CA LYS A 52 -5.73 -7.40 -11.03
C LYS A 52 -4.61 -6.36 -11.08
N PHE A 53 -4.24 -5.78 -9.95
CA PHE A 53 -3.14 -4.82 -9.86
C PHE A 53 -1.77 -5.49 -9.87
N ILE A 54 -1.65 -6.72 -9.36
CA ILE A 54 -0.39 -7.43 -9.22
C ILE A 54 0.23 -7.69 -10.60
N GLY A 55 1.52 -7.39 -10.73
CA GLY A 55 2.29 -7.62 -11.94
C GLY A 55 3.14 -6.42 -12.33
N THR A 56 3.75 -6.52 -13.51
CA THR A 56 4.56 -5.44 -14.06
C THR A 56 3.72 -4.63 -15.05
N TRP A 57 3.83 -3.31 -14.92
CA TRP A 57 3.10 -2.36 -15.73
C TRP A 57 4.08 -1.39 -16.37
N GLU A 58 3.82 -1.04 -17.63
CA GLU A 58 4.64 -0.05 -18.31
C GLU A 58 3.83 0.88 -19.21
N VAL A 59 4.38 2.05 -19.45
CA VAL A 59 3.95 2.95 -20.52
C VAL A 59 5.18 3.33 -21.34
N THR A 60 5.03 3.31 -22.65
CA THR A 60 6.00 3.84 -23.60
C THR A 60 5.24 4.78 -24.53
N SER A 61 5.44 6.08 -24.36
CA SER A 61 4.76 7.11 -25.14
C SER A 61 5.75 8.16 -25.63
N GLY A 62 6.44 7.88 -26.74
CA GLY A 62 7.33 8.80 -27.45
C GLY A 62 8.48 9.38 -26.60
N THR A 63 8.13 10.32 -25.73
CA THR A 63 9.01 11.02 -24.78
C THR A 63 9.05 10.39 -23.39
N GLU A 64 8.08 9.57 -23.00
CA GLU A 64 7.99 9.02 -21.64
C GLU A 64 8.06 7.50 -21.64
N TYR A 65 8.88 6.95 -20.74
CA TYR A 65 8.91 5.53 -20.42
C TYR A 65 8.86 5.36 -18.91
N LEU A 66 7.87 4.62 -18.41
CA LEU A 66 7.74 4.27 -17.00
C LEU A 66 7.50 2.77 -16.89
N LYS A 67 8.23 2.11 -16.00
CA LYS A 67 8.00 0.71 -15.64
C LYS A 67 7.92 0.57 -14.13
N ILE A 68 6.83 -0.03 -13.67
CA ILE A 68 6.58 -0.32 -12.26
C ILE A 68 6.27 -1.81 -12.07
N ASN A 69 6.50 -2.30 -10.86
CA ASN A 69 6.10 -3.63 -10.44
C ASN A 69 5.24 -3.53 -9.18
N ILE A 70 4.07 -4.16 -9.20
CA ILE A 70 3.12 -4.16 -8.09
C ILE A 70 3.10 -5.57 -7.50
N THR A 71 3.40 -5.69 -6.21
CA THR A 71 3.34 -6.95 -5.46
C THR A 71 2.36 -6.86 -4.30
N LYS A 72 1.85 -8.01 -3.85
CA LYS A 72 1.05 -8.11 -2.62
C LYS A 72 1.96 -8.45 -1.44
N LEU A 73 1.80 -7.72 -0.34
CA LEU A 73 2.37 -8.07 0.96
C LEU A 73 1.24 -8.55 1.85
N THR A 74 1.43 -9.70 2.48
CA THR A 74 0.41 -10.30 3.34
C THR A 74 0.62 -9.91 4.78
N LYS A 75 -0.47 -9.71 5.52
CA LYS A 75 -0.44 -9.48 6.98
C LYS A 75 0.52 -8.36 7.39
N ARG A 76 0.42 -7.19 6.76
CA ARG A 76 1.17 -6.00 7.15
C ARG A 76 0.50 -5.33 8.34
N SER A 77 1.24 -5.08 9.42
CA SER A 77 0.72 -4.30 10.55
C SER A 77 0.29 -2.90 10.10
N LEU A 78 -0.85 -2.46 10.61
CA LEU A 78 -1.42 -1.11 10.47
C LEU A 78 -1.00 -0.17 11.61
N ASP A 79 0.00 -0.55 12.41
CA ASP A 79 0.55 0.30 13.47
C ASP A 79 0.93 1.68 12.91
N GLU A 80 0.30 2.72 13.47
CA GLU A 80 0.68 4.10 13.25
C GLU A 80 1.57 4.57 14.41
N PRO A 81 2.52 5.50 14.19
CA PRO A 81 3.49 5.92 15.23
C PRO A 81 2.88 6.45 16.53
N LEU A 82 1.58 6.78 16.52
CA LEU A 82 0.84 7.36 17.65
C LEU A 82 -0.30 6.45 18.16
N TYR A 83 -0.57 5.33 17.49
CA TYR A 83 -1.62 4.38 17.84
C TYR A 83 -1.11 2.96 17.59
N GLU A 84 -0.85 2.23 18.68
CA GLU A 84 -0.62 0.79 18.61
C GLU A 84 -1.95 0.14 18.18
N SER A 85 -1.99 -0.34 16.94
CA SER A 85 -3.09 -1.13 16.44
C SER A 85 -2.57 -2.53 16.17
N ASN A 86 -3.16 -3.51 16.84
CA ASN A 86 -2.87 -4.90 16.55
C ASN A 86 -3.55 -5.39 15.26
N ASP A 87 -4.01 -4.47 14.40
CA ASP A 87 -4.64 -4.79 13.13
C ASP A 87 -3.60 -5.05 12.03
N TYR A 88 -3.97 -5.93 11.12
CA TYR A 88 -3.17 -6.30 9.97
C TYR A 88 -3.97 -6.17 8.68
N GLN A 89 -3.27 -5.97 7.57
CA GLN A 89 -3.88 -5.87 6.24
C GLN A 89 -3.02 -6.51 5.16
N ASP A 90 -3.65 -7.15 4.18
CA ASP A 90 -3.03 -7.44 2.90
C ASP A 90 -2.92 -6.17 2.06
N ILE A 91 -1.71 -5.79 1.67
CA ILE A 91 -1.46 -4.51 1.00
C ILE A 91 -0.78 -4.67 -0.35
N LEU A 92 -1.00 -3.71 -1.24
CA LEU A 92 -0.21 -3.57 -2.46
C LEU A 92 1.06 -2.78 -2.19
N LYS A 93 2.17 -3.20 -2.78
CA LYS A 93 3.43 -2.46 -2.82
C LYS A 93 3.78 -2.13 -4.27
N VAL A 94 3.92 -0.84 -4.57
CA VAL A 94 4.34 -0.35 -5.88
C VAL A 94 5.85 -0.10 -5.85
N THR A 95 6.60 -0.72 -6.74
CA THR A 95 8.04 -0.53 -6.88
C THR A 95 8.32 0.06 -8.25
N LEU A 96 9.07 1.16 -8.31
CA LEU A 96 9.51 1.66 -9.60
C LEU A 96 10.74 0.89 -10.06
N VAL A 97 10.64 0.36 -11.28
CA VAL A 97 11.73 -0.38 -11.93
C VAL A 97 12.60 0.59 -12.73
N SER A 98 11.98 1.46 -13.54
CA SER A 98 12.70 2.45 -14.35
C SER A 98 11.78 3.58 -14.79
N TYR A 99 12.36 4.78 -14.90
CA TYR A 99 11.74 5.92 -15.57
C TYR A 99 12.76 6.59 -16.49
N LYS A 100 12.37 6.81 -17.75
CA LYS A 100 13.16 7.53 -18.75
C LYS A 100 12.32 8.63 -19.37
N LYS A 101 12.96 9.77 -19.59
CA LYS A 101 12.39 10.91 -20.28
C LYS A 101 13.26 11.24 -21.49
N ASN A 102 12.66 11.29 -22.68
CA ASN A 102 13.36 11.44 -23.96
C ASN A 102 14.49 10.42 -24.13
N ASN A 103 14.25 9.15 -23.77
CA ASN A 103 15.23 8.05 -23.74
C ASN A 103 16.42 8.24 -22.80
N ILE A 104 16.46 9.30 -22.01
CA ILE A 104 17.47 9.52 -20.97
C ILE A 104 16.95 8.92 -19.67
N GLU A 105 17.77 8.07 -19.04
CA GLU A 105 17.42 7.49 -17.74
C GLU A 105 17.40 8.57 -16.66
N VAL A 106 16.24 8.71 -16.00
CA VAL A 106 16.03 9.66 -14.92
C VAL A 106 16.06 8.93 -13.59
N TYR A 107 15.38 7.77 -13.51
CA TYR A 107 15.39 6.91 -12.34
C TYR A 107 15.62 5.45 -12.72
N ASN A 108 16.47 4.78 -11.94
CA ASN A 108 16.82 3.38 -12.12
C ASN A 108 16.69 2.64 -10.80
N ASN A 109 15.84 1.61 -10.76
CA ASN A 109 15.69 0.68 -9.65
C ASN A 109 15.62 1.36 -8.26
N CYS A 110 14.86 2.45 -8.18
CA CYS A 110 14.67 3.22 -6.95
C CYS A 110 13.25 2.99 -6.43
N ALA A 111 13.06 2.93 -5.11
CA ALA A 111 11.73 2.98 -4.53
C ALA A 111 11.16 4.41 -4.66
N ILE A 112 10.45 4.69 -5.76
CA ILE A 112 9.73 5.97 -6.02
C ILE A 112 8.33 5.97 -5.39
N ALA A 113 7.93 4.84 -4.85
CA ALA A 113 6.84 4.72 -3.93
C ALA A 113 7.32 3.79 -2.82
N ILE A 114 7.85 4.35 -1.73
CA ILE A 114 7.85 3.60 -0.48
C ILE A 114 6.42 3.68 0.02
N VAL A 115 5.67 2.63 -0.27
CA VAL A 115 4.29 2.47 0.17
C VAL A 115 4.25 2.40 1.69
N TYR A 116 3.69 3.44 2.31
CA TYR A 116 2.84 3.24 3.48
C TYR A 116 1.42 3.11 2.96
N SER A 117 0.90 1.89 3.09
CA SER A 117 -0.48 1.41 2.92
C SER A 117 -1.25 1.80 1.64
N PRO A 118 -2.08 0.91 1.06
CA PRO A 118 -3.35 1.37 0.53
C PRO A 118 -4.06 2.07 1.70
N ILE A 119 -4.12 3.40 1.65
CA ILE A 119 -4.80 4.17 2.69
C ILE A 119 -6.27 3.73 2.73
N TYR A 120 -6.87 3.38 1.58
CA TYR A 120 -8.14 2.65 1.45
C TYR A 120 -8.19 1.96 0.07
N LEU A 121 -8.78 0.77 -0.04
CA LEU A 121 -9.48 0.41 -1.29
C LEU A 121 -10.73 1.30 -1.31
N LEU A 122 -10.78 2.27 -2.23
CA LEU A 122 -11.99 3.11 -2.38
C LEU A 122 -13.15 2.32 -2.94
N ASP A 123 -12.81 1.44 -3.88
CA ASP A 123 -13.64 0.38 -4.41
C ASP A 123 -12.71 -0.75 -4.87
N VAL A 124 -13.28 -1.84 -5.37
CA VAL A 124 -12.50 -3.00 -5.80
C VAL A 124 -11.48 -2.67 -6.88
N ASN A 125 -11.66 -1.64 -7.72
CA ASN A 125 -10.85 -1.27 -8.87
C ASN A 125 -9.93 -0.05 -8.66
N THR A 126 -9.99 0.62 -7.50
CA THR A 126 -9.16 1.79 -7.22
C THR A 126 -8.36 1.66 -5.93
N ALA A 127 -7.04 1.84 -6.05
CA ALA A 127 -6.09 1.84 -4.93
C ALA A 127 -5.37 3.19 -4.81
N LYS A 128 -5.24 3.71 -3.59
CA LYS A 128 -4.54 4.98 -3.30
C LYS A 128 -3.27 4.76 -2.51
N PHE A 129 -2.20 5.44 -2.90
CA PHE A 129 -0.87 5.33 -2.32
C PHE A 129 -0.32 6.70 -1.99
N TYR A 130 0.49 6.76 -0.95
CA TYR A 130 1.38 7.88 -0.75
C TYR A 130 2.54 7.83 -1.76
N TYR A 131 2.90 8.98 -2.33
CA TYR A 131 3.83 9.07 -3.47
C TYR A 131 4.96 10.07 -3.22
N HIS A 132 6.19 9.65 -3.55
CA HIS A 132 7.38 10.50 -3.50
C HIS A 132 8.46 10.09 -4.49
N GLU A 133 8.94 11.05 -5.27
CA GLU A 133 10.14 10.84 -6.06
C GLU A 133 11.43 10.92 -5.25
N PRO A 134 12.49 10.20 -5.68
CA PRO A 134 13.82 10.32 -5.13
C PRO A 134 14.27 11.78 -5.16
N THR A 135 14.93 12.20 -4.08
CA THR A 135 15.43 13.55 -3.94
C THR A 135 16.89 13.53 -3.51
N THR A 136 17.66 14.50 -4.01
CA THR A 136 19.05 14.74 -3.60
C THR A 136 19.15 15.67 -2.38
N GLY A 137 18.05 16.33 -2.00
CA GLY A 137 17.95 17.11 -0.77
C GLY A 137 17.76 16.22 0.46
N CYS A 138 17.69 16.82 1.64
CA CYS A 138 17.42 16.03 2.86
C CYS A 138 16.02 15.41 2.86
N LYS A 139 15.07 16.11 2.22
CA LYS A 139 13.67 15.72 2.03
C LYS A 139 13.05 16.62 0.96
N ARG A 140 11.95 16.15 0.41
CA ARG A 140 11.12 16.90 -0.54
C ARG A 140 10.00 17.61 0.20
N ASN A 141 9.68 18.87 -0.17
CA ASN A 141 8.52 19.56 0.40
C ASN A 141 7.20 19.18 -0.27
N LYS A 142 7.23 18.45 -1.37
CA LYS A 142 6.05 17.97 -2.09
C LYS A 142 5.88 16.47 -1.86
N GLY A 143 4.68 16.10 -1.45
CA GLY A 143 4.19 14.72 -1.52
C GLY A 143 3.13 14.59 -2.60
N GLY A 144 2.73 13.36 -2.87
CA GLY A 144 1.58 13.11 -3.72
C GLY A 144 0.69 11.99 -3.20
N ASN A 145 -0.57 12.02 -3.62
CA ASN A 145 -1.49 10.91 -3.52
C ASN A 145 -1.59 10.30 -4.91
N LEU A 146 -1.06 9.09 -5.08
CA LEU A 146 -1.16 8.32 -6.30
C LEU A 146 -2.41 7.45 -6.25
N THR A 147 -3.31 7.66 -7.21
CA THR A 147 -4.47 6.81 -7.44
C THR A 147 -4.17 5.91 -8.64
N LEU A 148 -4.29 4.60 -8.44
CA LEU A 148 -4.22 3.59 -9.48
C LEU A 148 -5.61 3.01 -9.70
N THR A 149 -6.16 3.17 -10.90
CA THR A 149 -7.48 2.65 -11.27
C THR A 149 -7.32 1.59 -12.35
N TYR A 150 -7.75 0.36 -12.04
CA TYR A 150 -7.76 -0.74 -13.00
C TYR A 150 -8.96 -0.59 -13.95
N LEU A 151 -8.68 -0.53 -15.25
CA LEU A 151 -9.67 -0.45 -16.31
C LEU A 151 -9.72 -1.82 -17.03
N PRO A 152 -10.79 -2.61 -16.84
CA PRO A 152 -10.91 -3.89 -17.52
C PRO A 152 -11.09 -3.65 -19.03
N ASN A 153 -10.27 -4.31 -19.85
CA ASN A 153 -10.47 -4.35 -21.29
C ASN A 153 -11.11 -5.68 -21.69
N GLN A 154 -12.09 -5.62 -22.60
CA GLN A 154 -12.74 -6.81 -23.16
C GLN A 154 -11.72 -7.59 -24.01
N GLY A 155 -10.93 -8.48 -23.40
CA GLY A 155 -10.01 -9.40 -24.07
C GLY A 155 -8.51 -9.17 -23.91
N SER A 156 -8.06 -8.20 -23.10
CA SER A 156 -6.63 -7.99 -22.76
C SER A 156 -6.41 -7.88 -21.25
N ASN A 157 -5.15 -7.80 -20.79
CA ASN A 157 -4.77 -7.73 -19.38
C ASN A 157 -5.25 -6.46 -18.62
N GLY A 158 -6.13 -5.64 -19.24
CA GLY A 158 -6.61 -4.36 -18.71
C GLY A 158 -5.55 -3.27 -18.78
N GLU A 159 -5.97 -2.04 -18.47
CA GLU A 159 -5.09 -0.89 -18.33
C GLU A 159 -5.05 -0.44 -16.87
N LEU A 160 -3.97 0.24 -16.49
CA LEU A 160 -3.85 0.86 -15.19
C LEU A 160 -3.71 2.36 -15.37
N GLN A 161 -4.76 3.08 -15.00
CA GLN A 161 -4.75 4.53 -15.00
C GLN A 161 -4.02 5.01 -13.75
N TRP A 162 -2.96 5.79 -13.97
CA TRP A 162 -2.16 6.45 -12.94
C TRP A 162 -2.58 7.91 -12.89
N HIS A 163 -2.96 8.38 -11.70
CA HIS A 163 -3.26 9.78 -11.44
C HIS A 163 -2.60 10.22 -10.14
N ARG A 164 -1.79 11.28 -10.19
CA ARG A 164 -1.14 11.86 -8.99
C ARG A 164 -1.73 13.22 -8.65
N ASP A 165 -2.21 13.37 -7.43
CA ASP A 165 -2.43 14.69 -6.83
C ASP A 165 -1.24 15.13 -6.01
N THR A 166 -0.78 16.37 -6.20
CA THR A 166 0.36 16.93 -5.47
C THR A 166 -0.13 17.76 -4.29
N PHE A 167 0.51 17.62 -3.14
CA PHE A 167 0.34 18.52 -1.99
C PHE A 167 1.70 18.99 -1.46
N ILE A 168 1.67 20.07 -0.69
CA ILE A 168 2.85 20.71 -0.13
C ILE A 168 2.86 20.52 1.38
N HIS A 169 3.99 20.05 1.90
CA HIS A 169 4.30 20.01 3.32
C HIS A 169 4.83 21.38 3.74
N GLU A 170 3.94 22.22 4.27
CA GLU A 170 4.32 23.50 4.83
C GLU A 170 5.33 23.33 5.98
N GLY A 171 6.31 24.23 6.09
CA GLY A 171 7.31 24.18 7.15
C GLY A 171 8.32 23.03 7.02
N ALA A 172 8.40 22.33 5.87
CA ALA A 172 9.44 21.36 5.62
C ALA A 172 10.84 21.99 5.83
N GLN A 173 11.57 21.53 6.86
CA GLN A 173 12.94 21.92 7.17
C GLN A 173 13.88 20.71 7.26
N CYS A 174 15.16 20.94 6.97
CA CYS A 174 16.23 19.97 7.16
C CYS A 174 16.92 20.22 8.50
N PHE A 175 16.97 19.20 9.37
CA PHE A 175 17.61 19.32 10.69
C PHE A 175 19.12 19.60 10.62
N ASN A 176 19.77 19.23 9.51
CA ASN A 176 21.21 19.39 9.31
C ASN A 176 21.59 20.62 8.47
N GLY A 177 20.69 21.60 8.31
CA GLY A 177 20.93 22.78 7.46
C GLY A 177 20.98 22.50 5.95
N GLY A 178 20.63 21.27 5.54
CA GLY A 178 20.52 20.89 4.13
C GLY A 178 19.41 21.65 3.40
N THR A 179 19.41 21.56 2.07
CA THR A 179 18.35 22.15 1.24
C THR A 179 17.17 21.20 1.12
N VAL A 180 15.97 21.76 1.24
CA VAL A 180 14.72 21.05 0.97
C VAL A 180 14.48 21.08 -0.53
N ASP A 181 14.20 19.92 -1.11
CA ASP A 181 13.89 19.82 -2.53
C ASP A 181 12.48 20.33 -2.80
N ARG A 182 12.41 21.36 -3.65
CA ARG A 182 11.18 22.04 -4.07
C ARG A 182 10.85 21.82 -5.55
N SER A 183 11.63 21.01 -6.24
CA SER A 183 11.44 20.74 -7.67
C SER A 183 10.05 20.18 -7.97
N GLU A 184 9.60 20.30 -9.21
CA GLU A 184 8.41 19.57 -9.67
C GLU A 184 8.69 18.08 -9.75
N PHE A 185 7.62 17.29 -9.73
CA PHE A 185 7.76 15.86 -9.98
C PHE A 185 8.11 15.64 -11.45
N LEU A 186 9.06 14.74 -11.71
CA LEU A 186 9.56 14.45 -13.05
C LEU A 186 8.64 13.47 -13.79
N ILE A 187 8.05 12.49 -13.10
CA ILE A 187 7.06 11.57 -13.66
C ILE A 187 5.77 12.35 -13.90
N PRO A 188 5.13 12.22 -15.08
CA PRO A 188 3.88 12.89 -15.38
C PRO A 188 2.77 12.61 -14.37
N ARG A 189 1.86 13.56 -14.26
CA ARG A 189 0.70 13.48 -13.35
C ARG A 189 -0.22 12.32 -13.73
N ASP A 190 -0.47 12.19 -15.03
CA ASP A 190 -1.45 11.30 -15.62
C ASP A 190 -0.75 10.37 -16.61
N LEU A 191 -0.90 9.06 -16.43
CA LEU A 191 -0.37 8.04 -17.32
C LEU A 191 -1.37 6.89 -17.46
N THR A 192 -1.33 6.21 -18.60
CA THR A 192 -2.05 4.95 -18.80
C THR A 192 -1.03 3.85 -19.04
N LEU A 193 -0.93 2.91 -18.11
CA LEU A 193 0.01 1.81 -18.18
C LEU A 193 -0.67 0.56 -18.72
N GLN A 194 0.09 -0.22 -19.48
CA GLN A 194 -0.27 -1.53 -19.99
C GLN A 194 0.42 -2.60 -19.16
N LYS A 195 -0.28 -3.72 -18.93
CA LYS A 195 0.29 -4.86 -18.22
C LYS A 195 1.23 -5.62 -19.17
N LEU A 196 2.40 -6.01 -18.65
CA LEU A 196 3.35 -6.88 -19.34
C LEU A 196 2.98 -8.36 -19.24
#